data_AF-A0A2E2Z719-F1
#
_entry.id   AF-A0A2E2Z719-F1
#
_cell.length_a   1.000
_cell.length_b   1.000
_cell.length_c   1.000
_cell.angle_alpha   90.00
_cell.angle_beta   90.00
_cell.angle_gamma   90.00
#
_symmetry.space_group_name_H-M   'P 1'
#
loop_
_entity.id
_entity.type
_entity.pdbx_description
1 polymer ?
#
loop_
_entity_poly.entity_id
_entity_poly.type
_entity_poly.pdbx_seq_one_letter_code
_entity_poly.pdbx_strand_id
1 'polypeptide(L)'
;METFLINISRGSGLDGLVGIPSINKKIKRPLIDFKKKDIMEYATINNLKWREDSSNSSNSYLRNQFRNTIIPELEKLEGDFFNNFKKTLSYLKLSNLILHEKIDEYKKNFLKKNSINSEIILKISDLNILNKKVFLYYFLRDYGFVDWDKILNLSNSESGKKIISDTHIFFKRKDTLVLRPKKIKVNESISIDNIKSNVKFENGELTFSKANVINYSDPNIVTVDKNKLIFPLKLRSFCNGDIFYPLGMGGKKKVGKFLKDNNINHQDKSYYKILVNGDDKIIWILGMRLDQRFCVDDKSKDYINIKYLMIV
;
A
#
# COMPACT_ATOMS: atom_id res chain seq x y z
N MET A 1 -31.08 7.35 12.00
CA MET A 1 -31.74 8.37 11.17
C MET A 1 -30.83 9.58 10.92
N GLU A 2 -30.35 10.28 11.96
CA GLU A 2 -29.44 11.44 11.80
C GLU A 2 -28.30 11.21 10.80
N THR A 3 -27.51 10.14 10.97
CA THR A 3 -26.39 9.80 10.09
C THR A 3 -26.83 9.56 8.65
N PHE A 4 -28.01 8.97 8.45
CA PHE A 4 -28.57 8.75 7.12
C PHE A 4 -28.89 10.07 6.43
N LEU A 5 -29.61 10.98 7.11
CA LEU A 5 -29.98 12.29 6.55
C LEU A 5 -28.75 13.14 6.24
N ILE A 6 -27.76 13.13 7.14
CA ILE A 6 -26.46 13.79 6.90
C ILE A 6 -25.78 13.20 5.66
N ASN A 7 -25.75 11.87 5.53
CA ASN A 7 -25.09 11.22 4.39
C ASN A 7 -25.83 11.45 3.07
N ILE A 8 -27.16 11.51 3.08
CA ILE A 8 -27.97 11.96 1.94
C ILE A 8 -27.59 13.39 1.55
N SER A 9 -27.56 14.32 2.50
CA SER A 9 -27.26 15.73 2.22
C SER A 9 -25.85 15.93 1.62
N ARG A 10 -24.96 14.97 1.83
CA ARG A 10 -23.58 14.94 1.31
C ARG A 10 -23.43 14.18 -0.01
N GLY A 11 -24.51 13.59 -0.55
CA GLY A 11 -24.47 12.78 -1.77
C GLY A 11 -23.73 11.45 -1.61
N SER A 12 -23.83 10.82 -0.43
CA SER A 12 -23.16 9.54 -0.18
C SER A 12 -23.82 8.39 -0.95
N GLY A 13 -23.00 7.43 -1.41
CA GLY A 13 -23.48 6.18 -2.00
C GLY A 13 -24.06 5.19 -0.98
N LEU A 14 -24.40 3.99 -1.43
CA LEU A 14 -25.12 2.97 -0.65
C LEU A 14 -24.50 2.68 0.73
N ASP A 15 -23.17 2.59 0.82
CA ASP A 15 -22.48 2.37 2.11
C ASP A 15 -22.69 3.50 3.13
N GLY A 16 -22.81 4.74 2.67
CA GLY A 16 -23.17 5.87 3.53
C GLY A 16 -24.64 5.83 3.94
N LEU A 17 -25.52 5.38 3.05
CA LEU A 17 -26.97 5.29 3.29
C LEU A 17 -27.37 4.11 4.18
N VAL A 18 -26.51 3.11 4.36
CA VAL A 18 -26.76 2.04 5.34
C VAL A 18 -26.60 2.51 6.79
N GLY A 19 -26.11 3.74 6.98
CA GLY A 19 -26.00 4.39 8.28
C GLY A 19 -24.87 3.81 9.14
N ILE A 20 -25.06 3.85 10.46
CA ILE A 20 -24.04 3.34 11.40
C ILE A 20 -24.18 1.81 11.50
N PRO A 21 -23.11 1.02 11.29
CA PRO A 21 -23.15 -0.42 11.52
C PRO A 21 -23.10 -0.76 13.01
N SER A 22 -23.79 -1.84 13.39
CA SER A 22 -23.81 -2.39 14.76
C SER A 22 -22.43 -2.84 15.22
N ILE A 23 -21.61 -3.35 14.31
CA ILE A 23 -20.22 -3.74 14.54
C ILE A 23 -19.36 -3.12 13.44
N ASN A 24 -18.27 -2.45 13.83
CA ASN A 24 -17.26 -1.97 12.89
C ASN A 24 -15.87 -2.26 13.45
N LYS A 25 -15.14 -3.20 12.82
CA LYS A 25 -13.80 -3.64 13.22
C LYS A 25 -13.71 -3.93 14.73
N LYS A 26 -13.31 -2.94 15.54
CA LYS A 26 -13.13 -3.04 16.99
C LYS A 26 -14.27 -2.45 17.84
N ILE A 27 -15.26 -1.79 17.23
CA ILE A 27 -16.34 -1.09 17.94
C ILE A 27 -17.65 -1.87 17.81
N LYS A 28 -18.25 -2.23 18.95
CA LYS A 28 -19.60 -2.80 19.04
C LYS A 28 -20.57 -1.73 19.54
N ARG A 29 -21.79 -1.68 18.97
CA ARG A 29 -22.85 -0.72 19.33
C ARG A 29 -24.15 -1.47 19.68
N PRO A 30 -24.26 -2.03 20.89
CA PRO A 30 -25.42 -2.84 21.29
C PRO A 30 -26.74 -2.04 21.30
N LEU A 31 -26.67 -0.75 21.60
CA LEU A 31 -27.85 0.10 21.76
C LEU A 31 -28.38 0.70 20.44
N ILE A 32 -27.91 0.23 19.27
CA ILE A 32 -28.16 0.89 17.98
C ILE A 32 -29.61 0.79 17.49
N ASP A 33 -30.33 -0.27 17.89
CA ASP A 33 -31.70 -0.54 17.45
C ASP A 33 -32.77 0.04 18.40
N PHE A 34 -32.35 0.52 19.58
CA PHE A 34 -33.21 1.09 20.62
C PHE A 34 -33.46 2.58 20.39
N LYS A 35 -34.67 3.06 20.68
CA LYS A 35 -34.96 4.49 20.63
C LYS A 35 -34.39 5.18 21.87
N LYS A 36 -34.09 6.49 21.75
CA LYS A 36 -33.67 7.30 22.91
C LYS A 36 -34.72 7.24 24.03
N LYS A 37 -36.02 7.31 23.68
CA LYS A 37 -37.12 7.23 24.65
C LYS A 37 -37.04 5.95 25.49
N ASP A 38 -36.89 4.80 24.84
CA ASP A 38 -36.79 3.48 25.50
C ASP A 38 -35.58 3.42 26.46
N ILE A 39 -34.44 4.00 26.06
CA ILE A 39 -33.22 4.05 26.89
C ILE A 39 -33.44 4.94 28.13
N MET A 40 -34.10 6.08 27.97
CA MET A 40 -34.38 7.01 29.06
C MET A 40 -35.40 6.42 30.04
N GLU A 41 -36.43 5.76 29.52
CA GLU A 41 -37.43 5.06 30.32
C GLU A 41 -36.79 3.92 31.12
N TYR A 42 -35.94 3.11 30.49
CA TYR A 42 -35.15 2.09 31.18
C TYR A 42 -34.28 2.69 32.28
N ALA A 43 -33.58 3.78 32.01
CA ALA A 43 -32.73 4.45 33.00
C ALA A 43 -33.54 4.96 34.20
N THR A 44 -34.75 5.48 33.95
CA THR A 44 -35.65 5.98 34.98
C THR A 44 -36.20 4.84 35.84
N ILE A 45 -36.70 3.75 35.23
CA ILE A 45 -37.21 2.56 35.92
C ILE A 45 -36.13 1.94 36.83
N ASN A 46 -34.88 1.96 36.39
CA ASN A 46 -33.75 1.40 37.13
C ASN A 46 -33.04 2.43 38.04
N ASN A 47 -33.62 3.63 38.23
CA ASN A 47 -33.06 4.70 39.06
C ASN A 47 -31.59 5.04 38.74
N LEU A 48 -31.21 4.97 37.46
CA LEU A 48 -29.87 5.33 37.01
C LEU A 48 -29.71 6.85 37.01
N LYS A 49 -28.55 7.33 37.47
CA LYS A 49 -28.18 8.74 37.35
C LYS A 49 -27.28 8.92 36.13
N TRP A 50 -27.61 9.86 35.27
CA TRP A 50 -26.78 10.27 34.15
C TRP A 50 -26.57 11.79 34.14
N ARG A 51 -25.59 12.24 33.36
CA ARG A 51 -25.32 13.67 33.14
C ARG A 51 -25.70 14.02 31.71
N GLU A 52 -26.41 15.12 31.52
CA GLU A 52 -26.65 15.67 30.19
C GLU A 52 -25.55 16.66 29.83
N ASP A 53 -25.02 16.52 28.61
CA ASP A 53 -24.03 17.44 28.07
C ASP A 53 -24.74 18.70 27.56
N SER A 54 -24.31 19.88 28.02
CA SER A 54 -24.89 21.18 27.67
C SER A 54 -24.76 21.52 26.19
N SER A 55 -23.78 20.93 25.49
CA SER A 55 -23.59 21.14 24.05
C SER A 55 -24.72 20.59 23.18
N ASN A 56 -25.54 19.67 23.70
CA ASN A 56 -26.66 19.04 22.99
C ASN A 56 -27.75 20.05 22.58
N SER A 57 -27.87 21.15 23.32
CA SER A 57 -28.86 22.20 23.09
C SER A 57 -28.45 23.18 21.98
N SER A 58 -27.18 23.16 21.57
CA SER A 58 -26.66 24.06 20.54
C SER A 58 -26.90 23.51 19.13
N ASN A 59 -27.32 24.35 18.19
CA ASN A 59 -27.48 23.99 16.77
C ASN A 59 -26.24 24.29 15.92
N SER A 60 -25.09 24.59 16.54
CA SER A 60 -23.84 24.91 15.84
C SER A 60 -23.34 23.75 14.97
N TYR A 61 -23.64 22.52 15.35
CA TYR A 61 -23.32 21.32 14.58
C TYR A 61 -24.50 20.89 13.72
N LEU A 62 -24.25 20.59 12.44
CA LEU A 62 -25.24 20.08 11.48
C LEU A 62 -26.07 18.90 12.06
N ARG A 63 -25.41 18.03 12.82
CA ARG A 63 -26.07 16.90 13.48
C ARG A 63 -27.11 17.33 14.51
N ASN A 64 -26.82 18.36 15.29
CA ASN A 64 -27.76 18.91 16.27
C ASN A 64 -28.90 19.62 15.57
N GLN A 65 -28.64 20.33 14.47
CA GLN A 65 -29.70 20.91 13.63
C GLN A 65 -30.68 19.83 13.14
N PHE A 66 -30.18 18.71 12.58
CA PHE A 66 -31.05 17.59 12.19
C PHE A 66 -31.86 17.03 13.36
N ARG A 67 -31.24 16.86 14.54
CA ARG A 67 -31.90 16.32 15.73
C ARG A 67 -32.97 17.25 16.30
N ASN A 68 -32.67 18.54 16.40
CA ASN A 68 -33.48 19.50 17.13
C ASN A 68 -34.58 20.13 16.27
N THR A 69 -34.42 20.11 14.93
CA THR A 69 -35.37 20.77 14.01
C THR A 69 -35.97 19.79 13.01
N ILE A 70 -35.14 19.09 12.23
CA ILE A 70 -35.62 18.31 11.08
C ILE A 70 -36.32 17.02 11.49
N ILE A 71 -35.71 16.22 12.37
CA ILE A 71 -36.30 14.94 12.81
C ILE A 71 -37.67 15.14 13.48
N PRO A 72 -37.85 16.11 14.41
CA PRO A 72 -39.16 16.38 14.99
C PRO A 72 -40.23 16.74 13.94
N GLU A 73 -39.90 17.54 12.92
CA GLU A 73 -40.85 17.86 11.84
C GLU A 73 -41.19 16.63 10.99
N LEU A 74 -40.21 15.75 10.72
CA LEU A 74 -40.46 14.49 10.02
C LEU A 74 -41.34 13.52 10.83
N GLU A 75 -41.23 13.53 12.17
CA GLU A 75 -42.07 12.71 13.06
C GLU A 75 -43.52 13.22 13.15
N LYS A 76 -43.78 14.49 12.82
CA LYS A 76 -45.14 15.06 12.76
C LYS A 76 -45.89 14.71 11.47
N LEU A 77 -45.20 14.23 10.44
CA LEU A 77 -45.83 13.83 9.18
C LEU A 77 -46.78 12.65 9.39
N GLU A 78 -47.87 12.62 8.62
CA GLU A 78 -48.81 11.49 8.63
C GLU A 78 -48.15 10.21 8.10
N GLY A 79 -48.52 9.08 8.71
CA GLY A 79 -47.89 7.78 8.46
C GLY A 79 -46.61 7.64 9.27
N ASP A 80 -46.46 6.51 9.95
CA ASP A 80 -45.34 6.21 10.87
C ASP A 80 -43.98 6.27 10.16
N PHE A 81 -43.46 7.49 10.01
CA PHE A 81 -42.27 7.81 9.23
C PHE A 81 -41.07 7.05 9.76
N PHE A 82 -40.99 6.89 11.08
CA PHE A 82 -39.92 6.16 11.72
C PHE A 82 -39.92 4.68 11.33
N ASN A 83 -41.08 4.03 11.33
CA ASN A 83 -41.18 2.64 10.91
C ASN A 83 -40.94 2.46 9.40
N ASN A 84 -41.41 3.39 8.56
CA ASN A 84 -41.12 3.39 7.12
C ASN A 84 -39.63 3.61 6.83
N PHE A 85 -38.98 4.50 7.60
CA PHE A 85 -37.53 4.70 7.55
C PHE A 85 -36.77 3.42 7.94
N LYS A 86 -37.17 2.74 9.02
CA LYS A 86 -36.58 1.46 9.44
C LYS A 86 -36.70 0.39 8.34
N LYS A 87 -37.86 0.27 7.69
CA LYS A 87 -38.07 -0.64 6.55
C LYS A 87 -37.17 -0.28 5.36
N THR A 88 -37.08 1.00 5.01
CA THR A 88 -36.20 1.45 3.92
C THR A 88 -34.74 1.11 4.24
N LEU A 89 -34.30 1.37 5.47
CA LEU A 89 -32.94 1.06 5.92
C LEU A 89 -32.65 -0.44 5.87
N SER A 90 -33.61 -1.31 6.18
CA SER A 90 -33.41 -2.76 6.07
C SER A 90 -33.27 -3.21 4.62
N TYR A 91 -34.07 -2.68 3.68
CA TYR A 91 -33.91 -2.96 2.26
C TYR A 91 -32.56 -2.50 1.71
N LEU A 92 -32.09 -1.32 2.13
CA LEU A 92 -30.75 -0.83 1.77
C LEU A 92 -29.64 -1.71 2.34
N LYS A 93 -29.77 -2.16 3.59
CA LYS A 93 -28.83 -3.12 4.22
C LYS A 93 -28.73 -4.43 3.43
N LEU A 94 -29.88 -5.02 3.08
CA LEU A 94 -29.93 -6.26 2.29
C LEU A 94 -29.30 -6.07 0.91
N SER A 95 -29.63 -4.98 0.24
CA SER A 95 -29.05 -4.65 -1.08
C SER A 95 -27.54 -4.45 -0.99
N ASN A 96 -27.05 -3.78 0.05
CA ASN A 96 -25.62 -3.54 0.25
C ASN A 96 -24.87 -4.85 0.53
N LEU A 97 -25.49 -5.78 1.29
CA LEU A 97 -24.92 -7.10 1.55
C LEU A 97 -24.69 -7.87 0.24
N ILE A 98 -25.74 -8.02 -0.58
CA ILE A 98 -25.66 -8.73 -1.86
C ILE A 98 -24.62 -8.09 -2.78
N LEU A 99 -24.57 -6.75 -2.82
CA LEU A 99 -23.58 -6.04 -3.62
C LEU A 99 -22.15 -6.38 -3.18
N HIS A 100 -21.87 -6.34 -1.87
CA HIS A 100 -20.54 -6.66 -1.33
C HIS A 100 -20.16 -8.12 -1.59
N GLU A 101 -21.08 -9.05 -1.38
CA GLU A 101 -20.86 -10.47 -1.68
C GLU A 101 -20.48 -10.67 -3.16
N LYS A 102 -21.20 -9.99 -4.07
CA LYS A 102 -20.92 -10.09 -5.50
C LYS A 102 -19.60 -9.45 -5.89
N ILE A 103 -19.25 -8.31 -5.29
CA ILE A 103 -17.95 -7.67 -5.48
C ILE A 103 -16.82 -8.59 -4.99
N ASP A 104 -16.98 -9.24 -3.84
CA ASP A 104 -15.97 -10.14 -3.30
C ASP A 104 -15.81 -11.41 -4.14
N GLU A 105 -16.90 -11.94 -4.70
CA GLU A 105 -16.86 -13.00 -5.72
C GLU A 105 -16.04 -12.56 -6.94
N TYR A 106 -16.31 -11.38 -7.49
CA TYR A 106 -15.55 -10.83 -8.62
C TYR A 106 -14.08 -10.61 -8.27
N LYS A 107 -13.78 -10.10 -7.06
CA LYS A 107 -12.40 -9.96 -6.60
C LYS A 107 -11.68 -11.30 -6.59
N LYS A 108 -12.32 -12.38 -6.11
CA LYS A 108 -11.72 -13.73 -6.10
C LYS A 108 -11.50 -14.29 -7.50
N ASN A 109 -12.45 -14.09 -8.41
CA ASN A 109 -12.39 -14.67 -9.75
C ASN A 109 -11.41 -13.95 -10.68
N PHE A 110 -11.33 -12.62 -10.60
CA PHE A 110 -10.60 -11.81 -11.59
C PHE A 110 -9.26 -11.26 -11.10
N LEU A 111 -9.07 -11.11 -9.78
CA LEU A 111 -7.83 -10.57 -9.25
C LEU A 111 -6.80 -11.66 -9.00
N LYS A 112 -5.67 -11.57 -9.70
CA LYS A 112 -4.51 -12.44 -9.48
C LYS A 112 -3.48 -11.70 -8.64
N LYS A 113 -3.09 -12.30 -7.52
CA LYS A 113 -2.03 -11.77 -6.66
C LYS A 113 -0.69 -12.34 -7.10
N ASN A 114 0.33 -11.49 -7.21
CA ASN A 114 1.72 -11.89 -7.42
C ASN A 114 2.52 -11.66 -6.14
N SER A 115 3.02 -12.74 -5.56
CA SER A 115 3.73 -12.74 -4.26
C SER A 115 5.03 -11.94 -4.29
N ILE A 116 5.70 -11.85 -5.44
CA ILE A 116 7.04 -11.25 -5.53
C ILE A 116 7.01 -9.72 -5.30
N ASN A 117 5.94 -9.05 -5.74
CA ASN A 117 5.84 -7.58 -5.71
C ASN A 117 4.60 -7.05 -4.98
N SER A 118 3.84 -7.93 -4.33
CA SER A 118 2.50 -7.61 -3.80
C SER A 118 1.60 -6.95 -4.86
N GLU A 119 1.75 -7.35 -6.12
CA GLU A 119 0.94 -6.84 -7.22
C GLU A 119 -0.41 -7.54 -7.25
N ILE A 120 -1.46 -6.77 -7.49
CA ILE A 120 -2.78 -7.28 -7.84
C ILE A 120 -3.01 -6.98 -9.32
N ILE A 121 -3.26 -8.03 -10.09
CA ILE A 121 -3.38 -7.98 -11.54
C ILE A 121 -4.82 -8.30 -11.93
N LEU A 122 -5.39 -7.45 -12.79
CA LEU A 122 -6.72 -7.58 -13.36
C LEU A 122 -6.60 -7.54 -14.90
N LYS A 123 -7.12 -8.54 -15.61
CA LYS A 123 -7.17 -8.46 -17.08
C LYS A 123 -8.27 -7.50 -17.52
N ILE A 124 -8.01 -6.72 -18.57
CA ILE A 124 -9.00 -5.78 -19.10
C ILE A 124 -10.17 -6.53 -19.74
N SER A 125 -9.95 -7.70 -20.34
CA SER A 125 -11.01 -8.56 -20.88
C SER A 125 -12.08 -8.93 -19.86
N ASP A 126 -11.66 -9.14 -18.61
CA ASP A 126 -12.53 -9.60 -17.53
C ASP A 126 -13.50 -8.48 -17.08
N LEU A 127 -13.14 -7.22 -17.31
CA LEU A 127 -14.00 -6.07 -17.04
C LEU A 127 -15.21 -5.96 -17.97
N ASN A 128 -15.19 -6.61 -19.14
CA ASN A 128 -16.29 -6.57 -20.10
C ASN A 128 -17.52 -7.37 -19.64
N ILE A 129 -17.34 -8.30 -18.70
CA ILE A 129 -18.38 -9.19 -18.18
C ILE A 129 -19.12 -8.54 -17.00
N LEU A 130 -18.68 -7.34 -16.57
CA LEU A 130 -19.03 -6.73 -15.30
C LEU A 130 -19.50 -5.29 -15.51
N ASN A 131 -20.23 -4.74 -14.54
CA ASN A 131 -20.33 -3.29 -14.44
C ASN A 131 -18.98 -2.73 -13.99
N LYS A 132 -18.11 -2.45 -14.96
CA LYS A 132 -16.74 -1.96 -14.76
C LYS A 132 -16.66 -0.79 -13.78
N LYS A 133 -17.60 0.16 -13.85
CA LYS A 133 -17.61 1.35 -13.00
C LYS A 133 -17.83 0.99 -11.53
N VAL A 134 -18.85 0.18 -11.26
CA VAL A 134 -19.16 -0.27 -9.90
C VAL A 134 -18.02 -1.12 -9.34
N PHE A 135 -17.52 -2.08 -10.12
CA PHE A 135 -16.44 -2.95 -9.66
C PHE A 135 -15.17 -2.17 -9.33
N LEU A 136 -14.70 -1.29 -10.23
CA LEU A 136 -13.50 -0.48 -9.99
C LEU A 136 -13.69 0.47 -8.80
N TYR A 137 -14.89 1.01 -8.60
CA TYR A 137 -15.19 1.83 -7.41
C TYR A 137 -15.00 1.05 -6.11
N TYR A 138 -15.68 -0.09 -5.96
CA TYR A 138 -15.59 -0.91 -4.75
C TYR A 138 -14.24 -1.62 -4.58
N PHE A 139 -13.51 -1.84 -5.67
CA PHE A 139 -12.16 -2.40 -5.60
C PHE A 139 -11.13 -1.34 -5.16
N LEU A 140 -11.13 -0.15 -5.75
CA LEU A 140 -10.03 0.82 -5.59
C LEU A 140 -10.22 1.80 -4.42
N ARG A 141 -11.43 1.98 -3.91
CA ARG A 141 -11.69 2.93 -2.81
C ARG A 141 -10.90 2.60 -1.54
N ASP A 142 -10.68 1.31 -1.25
CA ASP A 142 -9.96 0.85 -0.06
C ASP A 142 -8.46 1.20 -0.13
N TYR A 143 -7.99 1.61 -1.32
CA TYR A 143 -6.62 2.02 -1.60
C TYR A 143 -6.47 3.54 -1.77
N GLY A 144 -7.51 4.33 -1.47
CA GLY A 144 -7.45 5.79 -1.43
C GLY A 144 -7.48 6.47 -2.80
N PHE A 145 -8.00 5.81 -3.84
CA PHE A 145 -8.19 6.45 -5.14
C PHE A 145 -9.50 7.26 -5.17
N VAL A 146 -9.45 8.49 -5.68
CA VAL A 146 -10.59 9.42 -5.72
C VAL A 146 -10.93 9.95 -7.12
N ASP A 147 -9.98 9.93 -8.05
CA ASP A 147 -10.16 10.47 -9.41
C ASP A 147 -10.78 9.41 -10.35
N TRP A 148 -12.11 9.29 -10.28
CA TRP A 148 -12.86 8.23 -10.96
C TRP A 148 -12.81 8.33 -12.49
N ASP A 149 -12.80 9.54 -13.04
CA ASP A 149 -12.74 9.72 -14.49
C ASP A 149 -11.40 9.21 -15.05
N LYS A 150 -10.27 9.52 -14.38
CA LYS A 150 -8.98 8.96 -14.78
C LYS A 150 -8.94 7.44 -14.64
N ILE A 151 -9.50 6.89 -13.57
CA ILE A 151 -9.54 5.44 -13.31
C ILE A 151 -10.30 4.71 -14.41
N LEU A 152 -11.49 5.20 -14.77
CA LEU A 152 -12.32 4.59 -15.80
C LEU A 152 -11.65 4.66 -17.17
N ASN A 153 -10.98 5.78 -17.48
CA ASN A 153 -10.25 5.97 -18.73
C ASN A 153 -8.93 5.19 -18.81
N LEU A 154 -8.44 4.65 -17.69
CA LEU A 154 -7.14 3.96 -17.65
C LEU A 154 -7.12 2.70 -18.53
N SER A 155 -8.22 1.95 -18.62
CA SER A 155 -8.28 0.75 -19.48
C SER A 155 -8.04 1.07 -20.96
N ASN A 156 -8.47 2.26 -21.41
CA ASN A 156 -8.44 2.67 -22.81
C ASN A 156 -7.16 3.47 -23.15
N SER A 157 -6.34 3.75 -22.15
CA SER A 157 -5.11 4.52 -22.32
C SER A 157 -3.93 3.68 -22.84
N GLU A 158 -2.82 4.34 -23.17
CA GLU A 158 -1.58 3.67 -23.53
C GLU A 158 -0.97 2.91 -22.34
N SER A 159 -0.24 1.82 -22.63
CA SER A 159 0.46 1.05 -21.62
C SER A 159 1.50 1.92 -20.90
N GLY A 160 1.52 1.87 -19.57
CA GLY A 160 2.41 2.67 -18.72
C GLY A 160 1.75 3.89 -18.06
N LYS A 161 0.56 4.30 -18.50
CA LYS A 161 -0.21 5.34 -17.79
C LYS A 161 -0.54 4.86 -16.37
N LYS A 162 -0.41 5.77 -15.41
CA LYS A 162 -0.54 5.48 -13.97
C LYS A 162 -1.37 6.53 -13.25
N ILE A 163 -1.99 6.09 -12.17
CA ILE A 163 -2.72 6.88 -11.18
C ILE A 163 -2.11 6.51 -9.83
N ILE A 164 -1.92 7.50 -8.97
CA ILE A 164 -1.21 7.34 -7.70
C ILE A 164 -2.14 7.81 -6.59
N SER A 165 -2.33 6.98 -5.56
CA SER A 165 -2.90 7.38 -4.29
C SER A 165 -1.78 7.60 -3.26
N ASP A 166 -2.15 7.91 -2.03
CA ASP A 166 -1.15 8.04 -0.94
C ASP A 166 -0.45 6.72 -0.64
N THR A 167 -1.14 5.60 -0.83
CA THR A 167 -0.68 4.27 -0.42
C THR A 167 -0.35 3.35 -1.59
N HIS A 168 -0.92 3.57 -2.79
CA HIS A 168 -0.84 2.63 -3.91
C HIS A 168 -0.63 3.34 -5.26
N ILE A 169 -0.18 2.56 -6.25
CA ILE A 169 -0.06 2.96 -7.64
C ILE A 169 -0.90 1.99 -8.48
N PHE A 170 -1.77 2.54 -9.31
CA PHE A 170 -2.62 1.81 -10.25
C PHE A 170 -2.24 2.17 -11.69
N PHE A 171 -1.92 1.20 -12.54
CA PHE A 171 -1.39 1.46 -13.87
C PHE A 171 -1.79 0.39 -14.89
N LYS A 172 -1.77 0.77 -16.18
CA LYS A 172 -1.97 -0.18 -17.28
C LYS A 172 -0.65 -0.82 -17.70
N ARG A 173 -0.64 -2.13 -17.87
CA ARG A 173 0.47 -2.93 -18.42
C ARG A 173 -0.08 -3.85 -19.51
N LYS A 174 0.12 -3.49 -20.78
CA LYS A 174 -0.49 -4.16 -21.94
C LYS A 174 -2.01 -4.33 -21.73
N ASP A 175 -2.52 -5.56 -21.73
CA ASP A 175 -3.94 -5.89 -21.55
C ASP A 175 -4.36 -6.10 -20.09
N THR A 176 -3.54 -5.62 -19.14
CA THR A 176 -3.79 -5.75 -17.70
C THR A 176 -3.77 -4.40 -17.00
N LEU A 177 -4.58 -4.29 -15.95
CA LEU A 177 -4.50 -3.24 -14.95
C LEU A 177 -3.81 -3.83 -13.71
N VAL A 178 -2.86 -3.08 -13.16
CA VAL A 178 -2.02 -3.53 -12.07
C VAL A 178 -2.10 -2.52 -10.94
N LEU A 179 -2.43 -3.02 -9.75
CA LEU A 179 -2.38 -2.28 -8.50
C LEU A 179 -1.18 -2.77 -7.70
N ARG A 180 -0.40 -1.84 -7.14
CA ARG A 180 0.71 -2.17 -6.24
C ARG A 180 0.86 -1.15 -5.13
N PRO A 181 1.39 -1.52 -3.96
CA PRO A 181 1.75 -0.55 -2.93
C PRO A 181 2.72 0.50 -3.48
N LYS A 182 2.49 1.76 -3.10
CA LYS A 182 3.42 2.85 -3.33
C LYS A 182 4.59 2.61 -2.41
N LYS A 183 5.68 2.06 -2.95
CA LYS A 183 6.88 1.81 -2.16
C LYS A 183 7.48 3.16 -1.77
N ILE A 184 7.49 3.45 -0.48
CA ILE A 184 8.15 4.62 0.09
C ILE A 184 9.63 4.47 -0.25
N LYS A 185 10.24 5.48 -0.86
CA LYS A 185 11.70 5.50 -0.98
C LYS A 185 12.27 5.63 0.44
N VAL A 186 12.60 4.52 1.08
CA VAL A 186 13.49 4.55 2.24
C VAL A 186 14.89 4.79 1.69
N ASN A 187 15.22 6.07 1.59
CA ASN A 187 16.55 6.57 1.25
C ASN A 187 17.47 6.54 2.49
N GLU A 188 17.29 5.58 3.41
CA GLU A 188 18.23 5.39 4.50
C GLU A 188 19.41 4.55 3.98
N SER A 189 20.58 5.18 3.95
CA SER A 189 21.84 4.47 3.75
C SER A 189 22.23 3.81 5.06
N ILE A 190 22.49 2.51 5.04
CA ILE A 190 22.99 1.78 6.22
C ILE A 190 24.52 1.90 6.22
N SER A 191 25.08 2.40 7.33
CA SER A 191 26.53 2.43 7.58
C SER A 191 26.98 1.08 8.12
N ILE A 192 28.10 0.57 7.60
CA ILE A 192 28.73 -0.68 8.03
C ILE A 192 30.15 -0.33 8.45
N ASP A 193 30.39 -0.27 9.76
CA ASP A 193 31.64 0.25 10.30
C ASP A 193 32.75 -0.81 10.39
N ASN A 194 32.38 -2.11 10.40
CA ASN A 194 33.35 -3.20 10.41
C ASN A 194 32.80 -4.52 9.80
N ILE A 195 33.72 -5.47 9.55
CA ILE A 195 33.48 -6.76 8.87
C ILE A 195 32.84 -7.82 9.80
N LYS A 196 32.62 -7.53 11.09
CA LYS A 196 32.13 -8.52 12.05
C LYS A 196 30.60 -8.61 12.10
N SER A 197 29.88 -7.69 11.44
CA SER A 197 28.42 -7.60 11.54
C SER A 197 27.70 -8.20 10.34
N ASN A 198 26.67 -8.97 10.63
CA ASN A 198 25.57 -9.25 9.72
C ASN A 198 24.70 -7.98 9.57
N VAL A 199 24.40 -7.59 8.33
CA VAL A 199 23.63 -6.36 8.04
C VAL A 199 22.30 -6.75 7.41
N LYS A 200 21.23 -6.63 8.21
CA LYS A 200 19.85 -6.85 7.76
C LYS A 200 19.22 -5.57 7.23
N PHE A 201 18.43 -5.69 6.18
CA PHE A 201 17.68 -4.61 5.56
C PHE A 201 16.36 -5.12 4.97
N GLU A 202 15.49 -4.20 4.54
CA GLU A 202 14.08 -4.49 4.18
C GLU A 202 13.87 -5.67 3.22
N ASN A 203 14.83 -5.95 2.32
CA ASN A 203 14.73 -7.00 1.30
C ASN A 203 15.92 -7.98 1.30
N GLY A 204 16.61 -8.13 2.42
CA GLY A 204 17.63 -9.16 2.55
C GLY A 204 18.69 -8.90 3.61
N GLU A 205 19.77 -9.64 3.48
CA GLU A 205 20.85 -9.68 4.44
C GLU A 205 22.21 -9.72 3.74
N LEU A 206 23.18 -8.97 4.27
CA LEU A 206 24.59 -9.06 3.90
C LEU A 206 25.40 -9.73 5.01
N THR A 207 26.18 -10.73 4.63
CA THR A 207 27.12 -11.41 5.51
C THR A 207 28.54 -11.31 4.96
N PHE A 208 29.50 -11.12 5.86
CA PHE A 208 30.91 -10.99 5.53
C PHE A 208 31.68 -12.15 6.16
N SER A 209 32.52 -12.82 5.38
CA SER A 209 33.36 -13.92 5.87
C SER A 209 34.74 -13.87 5.23
N LYS A 210 35.74 -14.41 5.93
CA LYS A 210 37.09 -14.57 5.36
C LYS A 210 37.01 -15.56 4.20
N ALA A 211 37.62 -15.23 3.07
CA ALA A 211 37.64 -16.10 1.90
C ALA A 211 39.03 -16.73 1.72
N ASN A 212 39.04 -18.01 1.35
CA ASN A 212 40.27 -18.73 0.98
C ASN A 212 40.36 -18.97 -0.54
N VAL A 213 39.23 -18.86 -1.25
CA VAL A 213 39.12 -19.07 -2.69
C VAL A 213 38.21 -17.99 -3.27
N ILE A 214 38.53 -17.52 -4.48
CA ILE A 214 37.73 -16.53 -5.19
C ILE A 214 36.49 -17.22 -5.78
N ASN A 215 35.31 -16.71 -5.48
CA ASN A 215 34.07 -17.21 -6.06
C ASN A 215 33.68 -16.38 -7.30
N TYR A 216 33.64 -17.04 -8.46
CA TYR A 216 33.21 -16.43 -9.72
C TYR A 216 31.83 -16.92 -10.20
N SER A 217 31.27 -17.94 -9.53
CA SER A 217 30.15 -18.73 -10.04
C SER A 217 28.79 -18.26 -9.51
N ASP A 218 28.76 -17.72 -8.28
CA ASP A 218 27.53 -17.28 -7.62
C ASP A 218 27.36 -15.76 -7.70
N PRO A 219 26.35 -15.22 -8.40
CA PRO A 219 26.13 -13.78 -8.50
C PRO A 219 25.76 -13.12 -7.16
N ASN A 220 25.37 -13.90 -6.15
CA ASN A 220 25.05 -13.45 -4.80
C ASN A 220 26.26 -13.49 -3.85
N ILE A 221 27.42 -13.94 -4.32
CA ILE A 221 28.66 -13.93 -3.53
C ILE A 221 29.74 -13.24 -4.35
N VAL A 222 30.34 -12.20 -3.78
CA VAL A 222 31.52 -11.56 -4.37
C VAL A 222 32.70 -11.66 -3.43
N THR A 223 33.86 -12.00 -3.99
CA THR A 223 35.13 -11.95 -3.26
C THR A 223 35.84 -10.63 -3.59
N VAL A 224 36.20 -9.87 -2.56
CA VAL A 224 36.87 -8.58 -2.67
C VAL A 224 38.20 -8.57 -1.93
N ASP A 225 39.15 -7.77 -2.41
CA ASP A 225 40.39 -7.51 -1.67
C ASP A 225 40.09 -6.59 -0.47
N LYS A 226 40.36 -7.09 0.73
CA LYS A 226 40.12 -6.39 1.98
C LYS A 226 40.88 -5.06 2.05
N ASN A 227 42.07 -4.99 1.47
CA ASN A 227 42.92 -3.80 1.55
C ASN A 227 42.39 -2.63 0.71
N LYS A 228 41.47 -2.92 -0.22
CA LYS A 228 40.82 -1.90 -1.05
C LYS A 228 39.57 -1.31 -0.40
N LEU A 229 39.11 -1.89 0.72
CA LEU A 229 37.93 -1.42 1.45
C LEU A 229 38.29 -0.29 2.43
N ILE A 230 37.50 0.77 2.38
CA ILE A 230 37.58 1.93 3.26
C ILE A 230 36.27 1.98 4.03
N PHE A 231 36.34 1.94 5.36
CA PHE A 231 35.18 2.01 6.23
C PHE A 231 34.84 3.46 6.62
N PRO A 232 33.57 3.78 6.90
CA PRO A 232 32.42 2.87 6.84
C PRO A 232 31.97 2.58 5.41
N LEU A 233 31.58 1.32 5.14
CA LEU A 233 30.89 0.98 3.90
C LEU A 233 29.45 1.46 4.00
N LYS A 234 28.85 1.84 2.86
CA LYS A 234 27.47 2.32 2.79
C LYS A 234 26.64 1.38 1.93
N LEU A 235 25.52 0.91 2.46
CA LEU A 235 24.50 0.20 1.69
C LEU A 235 23.35 1.16 1.36
N ARG A 236 23.22 1.54 0.09
CA ARG A 236 22.20 2.51 -0.36
C ARG A 236 21.49 2.07 -1.64
N SER A 237 20.39 2.73 -1.95
CA SER A 237 19.74 2.58 -3.26
C SER A 237 20.53 3.30 -4.37
N PHE A 238 20.27 2.89 -5.62
CA PHE A 238 20.79 3.54 -6.83
C PHE A 238 20.49 5.05 -6.87
N CYS A 239 21.52 5.85 -7.18
CA CYS A 239 21.43 7.28 -7.43
C CYS A 239 21.67 7.60 -8.91
N ASN A 240 20.93 8.59 -9.44
CA ASN A 240 21.14 9.06 -10.80
C ASN A 240 22.56 9.61 -10.95
N GLY A 241 23.30 9.08 -11.92
CA GLY A 241 24.70 9.46 -12.15
C GLY A 241 25.72 8.44 -11.64
N ASP A 242 25.30 7.41 -10.89
CA ASP A 242 26.19 6.34 -10.42
C ASP A 242 26.95 5.67 -11.58
N ILE A 243 28.27 5.56 -11.43
CA ILE A 243 29.19 4.94 -12.37
C ILE A 243 30.05 3.91 -11.65
N PHE A 244 30.24 2.75 -12.29
CA PHE A 244 31.10 1.68 -11.80
C PHE A 244 31.85 1.02 -12.97
N TYR A 245 32.84 0.18 -12.66
CA TYR A 245 33.65 -0.54 -13.63
C TYR A 245 33.30 -2.03 -13.55
N PRO A 246 32.26 -2.51 -14.27
CA PRO A 246 31.81 -3.91 -14.17
C PRO A 246 32.93 -4.90 -14.48
N LEU A 247 33.19 -5.82 -13.54
CA LEU A 247 34.16 -6.90 -13.73
C LEU A 247 33.85 -7.69 -15.01
N GLY A 248 34.87 -7.85 -15.86
CA GLY A 248 34.80 -8.61 -17.11
C GLY A 248 34.12 -7.91 -18.29
N MET A 249 33.64 -6.66 -18.14
CA MET A 249 32.91 -5.96 -19.21
C MET A 249 33.66 -4.77 -19.82
N GLY A 250 34.91 -4.49 -19.42
CA GLY A 250 35.76 -3.46 -20.02
C GLY A 250 35.26 -2.02 -19.83
N GLY A 251 36.01 -1.21 -19.07
CA GLY A 251 35.75 0.22 -18.94
C GLY A 251 34.62 0.59 -17.97
N LYS A 252 34.21 1.87 -18.00
CA LYS A 252 33.21 2.45 -17.08
C LYS A 252 31.80 2.35 -17.63
N LYS A 253 30.81 2.09 -16.77
CA LYS A 253 29.39 2.02 -17.14
C LYS A 253 28.53 2.79 -16.14
N LYS A 254 27.52 3.51 -16.64
CA LYS A 254 26.46 4.08 -15.80
C LYS A 254 25.60 2.95 -15.24
N VAL A 255 25.39 2.91 -13.92
CA VAL A 255 24.58 1.88 -13.27
C VAL A 255 23.15 1.87 -13.83
N GLY A 256 22.57 3.04 -14.08
CA GLY A 256 21.25 3.13 -14.70
C GLY A 256 21.14 2.49 -16.09
N LYS A 257 22.23 2.49 -16.89
CA LYS A 257 22.31 1.79 -18.18
C LYS A 257 22.50 0.29 -17.96
N PHE A 258 23.39 -0.10 -17.05
CA PHE A 258 23.61 -1.50 -16.68
C PHE A 258 22.33 -2.20 -16.21
N LEU A 259 21.54 -1.58 -15.34
CA LEU A 259 20.26 -2.14 -14.88
C LEU A 259 19.27 -2.29 -16.04
N LYS A 260 19.22 -1.32 -16.97
CA LYS A 260 18.36 -1.40 -18.16
C LYS A 260 18.74 -2.58 -19.06
N ASP A 261 20.04 -2.78 -19.29
CA ASP A 261 20.56 -3.88 -20.12
C ASP A 261 20.27 -5.26 -19.51
N ASN A 262 20.07 -5.33 -18.19
CA ASN A 262 19.64 -6.54 -17.47
C ASN A 262 18.12 -6.63 -17.31
N ASN A 263 17.35 -5.97 -18.18
CA ASN A 263 15.88 -5.97 -18.18
C ASN A 263 15.22 -5.44 -16.89
N ILE A 264 15.93 -4.63 -16.11
CA ILE A 264 15.37 -4.01 -14.90
C ILE A 264 14.63 -2.71 -15.28
N ASN A 265 13.32 -2.71 -15.06
CA ASN A 265 12.48 -1.56 -15.33
C ASN A 265 12.87 -0.37 -14.45
N HIS A 266 12.62 0.86 -14.93
CA HIS A 266 12.94 2.09 -14.19
C HIS A 266 12.35 2.11 -12.77
N GLN A 267 11.18 1.49 -12.58
CA GLN A 267 10.48 1.44 -11.31
C GLN A 267 11.11 0.46 -10.32
N ASP A 268 11.96 -0.46 -10.80
CA ASP A 268 12.60 -1.50 -10.00
C ASP A 268 14.05 -1.15 -9.64
N LYS A 269 14.65 -0.18 -10.35
CA LYS A 269 16.03 0.27 -10.11
C LYS A 269 16.29 0.74 -8.68
N SER A 270 15.30 1.35 -8.03
CA SER A 270 15.42 1.82 -6.64
C SER A 270 15.40 0.68 -5.60
N TYR A 271 14.99 -0.53 -5.99
CA TYR A 271 15.01 -1.71 -5.10
C TYR A 271 16.37 -2.38 -5.02
N TYR A 272 17.21 -2.19 -6.03
CA TYR A 272 18.58 -2.70 -6.01
C TYR A 272 19.39 -1.87 -5.03
N LYS A 273 19.92 -2.56 -4.03
CA LYS A 273 20.91 -2.00 -3.12
C LYS A 273 22.29 -2.09 -3.76
N ILE A 274 23.09 -1.07 -3.51
CA ILE A 274 24.46 -0.93 -3.97
C ILE A 274 25.33 -0.81 -2.73
N LEU A 275 26.35 -1.67 -2.66
CA LEU A 275 27.39 -1.56 -1.66
C LEU A 275 28.45 -0.57 -2.15
N VAL A 276 28.73 0.42 -1.32
CA VAL A 276 29.59 1.55 -1.63
C VAL A 276 30.69 1.64 -0.59
N ASN A 277 31.89 1.96 -1.04
CA ASN A 277 33.08 2.14 -0.23
C ASN A 277 33.05 3.48 0.53
N GLY A 278 33.91 3.66 1.53
CA GLY A 278 34.00 4.91 2.30
C GLY A 278 34.37 6.14 1.46
N ASP A 279 35.02 5.96 0.31
CA ASP A 279 35.33 7.00 -0.69
C ASP A 279 34.25 7.15 -1.79
N ASP A 280 33.04 6.68 -1.51
CA ASP A 280 31.85 6.72 -2.36
C ASP A 280 31.97 5.97 -3.71
N LYS A 281 33.02 5.15 -3.88
CA LYS A 281 33.14 4.24 -5.03
C LYS A 281 32.27 3.01 -4.86
N ILE A 282 31.57 2.62 -5.92
CA ILE A 282 30.74 1.42 -5.93
C ILE A 282 31.62 0.17 -5.86
N ILE A 283 31.32 -0.71 -4.90
CA ILE A 283 31.96 -2.02 -4.74
C ILE A 283 31.14 -3.05 -5.51
N TRP A 284 29.82 -3.10 -5.26
CA TRP A 284 28.97 -4.17 -5.77
C TRP A 284 27.53 -3.71 -5.96
N ILE A 285 26.95 -4.07 -7.11
CA ILE A 285 25.50 -4.05 -7.29
C ILE A 285 24.98 -5.42 -6.83
N LEU A 286 24.31 -5.46 -5.67
CA LEU A 286 23.96 -6.69 -4.97
C LEU A 286 23.22 -7.68 -5.89
N GLY A 287 23.68 -8.94 -5.87
CA GLY A 287 23.13 -10.03 -6.69
C GLY A 287 23.38 -9.91 -8.19
N MET A 288 24.20 -8.94 -8.64
CA MET A 288 24.42 -8.69 -10.07
C MET A 288 25.89 -8.66 -10.48
N ARG A 289 26.67 -7.65 -10.05
CA ARG A 289 28.02 -7.45 -10.61
C ARG A 289 28.95 -6.65 -9.70
N LEU A 290 30.14 -7.19 -9.49
CA LEU A 290 31.26 -6.55 -8.79
C LEU A 290 31.92 -5.46 -9.64
N ASP A 291 32.41 -4.40 -9.00
CA ASP A 291 33.30 -3.42 -9.60
C ASP A 291 34.75 -3.95 -9.62
N GLN A 292 35.35 -3.97 -10.80
CA GLN A 292 36.69 -4.48 -11.08
C GLN A 292 37.77 -3.84 -10.19
N ARG A 293 37.60 -2.60 -9.74
CA ARG A 293 38.59 -1.96 -8.86
C ARG A 293 38.70 -2.65 -7.51
N PHE A 294 37.68 -3.39 -7.09
CA PHE A 294 37.63 -4.11 -5.81
C PHE A 294 37.85 -5.61 -5.96
N CYS A 295 38.10 -6.11 -7.17
CA CYS A 295 38.40 -7.53 -7.37
C CYS A 295 39.76 -7.90 -6.76
N VAL A 296 39.90 -9.19 -6.45
CA VAL A 296 41.15 -9.79 -6.04
C VAL A 296 42.10 -9.87 -7.25
N ASP A 297 43.37 -9.58 -7.02
CA ASP A 297 44.47 -9.69 -7.99
C ASP A 297 45.65 -10.43 -7.36
N ASP A 298 46.71 -10.69 -8.15
CA ASP A 298 47.89 -11.46 -7.70
C ASP A 298 48.65 -10.81 -6.53
N LYS A 299 48.36 -9.54 -6.22
CA LYS A 299 48.99 -8.79 -5.12
C LYS A 299 48.15 -8.79 -3.84
N SER A 300 46.92 -9.27 -3.92
CA SER A 300 45.96 -9.27 -2.83
C SER A 300 46.39 -10.33 -1.78
N LYS A 301 46.48 -9.94 -0.51
CA LYS A 301 46.91 -10.83 0.59
C LYS A 301 45.77 -11.32 1.49
N ASP A 302 44.68 -10.56 1.54
CA ASP A 302 43.52 -10.81 2.41
C ASP A 302 42.21 -10.67 1.62
N TYR A 303 41.40 -11.73 1.63
CA TYR A 303 40.16 -11.80 0.86
C TYR A 303 38.95 -11.84 1.77
N ILE A 304 37.88 -11.16 1.35
CA ILE A 304 36.59 -11.20 2.01
C ILE A 304 35.53 -11.63 1.02
N ASN A 305 34.72 -12.61 1.42
CA ASN A 305 33.47 -12.92 0.76
C ASN A 305 32.36 -12.05 1.34
N ILE A 306 31.63 -11.39 0.45
CA ILE A 306 30.41 -10.65 0.77
C ILE A 306 29.27 -11.42 0.12
N LYS A 307 28.36 -11.94 0.95
CA LYS A 307 27.22 -12.74 0.50
C LYS A 307 25.92 -11.99 0.73
N TYR A 308 25.11 -11.91 -0.32
CA TYR A 308 23.74 -11.39 -0.29
C TYR A 308 22.75 -12.55 -0.20
N LEU A 309 21.85 -12.49 0.78
CA LEU A 309 20.71 -13.38 0.90
C LEU A 309 19.43 -12.56 0.75
N MET A 310 18.63 -12.87 -0.27
CA MET A 310 17.32 -12.26 -0.45
C MET A 310 16.34 -12.92 0.51
N ILE A 311 15.70 -12.13 1.38
CA ILE A 311 14.64 -12.59 2.28
C ILE A 311 13.31 -12.27 1.59
N VAL A 312 12.53 -13.31 1.28
CA VAL A 312 11.20 -13.25 0.64
C VAL A 312 10.12 -13.06 1.70
#